data_AF-A0A6N2B3X2-F1
#
_entry.id   AF-A0A6N2B3X2-F1
#
_cell.length_a   1.000
_cell.length_b   1.000
_cell.length_c   1.000
_cell.angle_alpha   90.00
_cell.angle_beta   90.00
_cell.angle_gamma   90.00
#
_symmetry.space_group_name_H-M   'P 1'
#
loop_
_entity.id
_entity.type
_entity.pdbx_description
1 polymer ?
#
loop_
_entity_poly.entity_id
_entity_poly.type
_entity_poly.pdbx_seq_one_letter_code
_entity_poly.pdbx_strand_id
1 'polypeptide(L)'
;MASSSRNRRHWDGSNDNGDDYDSPMQLLDSDDDDDGDIQLQQILFYSAMSKPTSNPNDVKKKGIDYSCSFVETDGVSLRNSEYENGGPSHVVCTMCNEPTPPNDDDAKHGPNCGHIYCKECFFDYTKKNIKETLTYVKCPVSDCKEYLLINENFIPPEFRNQWRETVREAEALHSCRIIECPFLGCLGYLIDDKKGFLIRTCPKCWTLFCVMCRDNWHKGMDCRTNYQWKRKIRSLVDAKKDDDDKGAGDEYANLLSLLKHFKNS
;
A
#
# COMPACT_ATOMS: atom_id res chain seq x y z
N MET A 1 -45.91 21.92 -42.68
CA MET A 1 -46.72 23.05 -42.14
C MET A 1 -47.28 22.60 -40.81
N ALA A 2 -47.23 23.46 -39.77
CA ALA A 2 -47.82 23.27 -38.42
C ALA A 2 -47.35 22.01 -37.63
N SER A 3 -47.15 21.99 -36.31
CA SER A 3 -47.72 22.72 -35.15
C SER A 3 -49.17 22.30 -34.81
N SER A 4 -49.61 22.14 -33.57
CA SER A 4 -48.92 22.08 -32.25
C SER A 4 -49.90 21.62 -31.16
N SER A 5 -49.45 20.86 -30.15
CA SER A 5 -49.86 20.90 -28.71
C SER A 5 -49.31 19.65 -28.00
N ARG A 6 -48.47 19.74 -26.94
CA ARG A 6 -48.60 20.37 -25.61
C ARG A 6 -49.47 19.57 -24.63
N ASN A 7 -48.84 19.08 -23.56
CA ASN A 7 -49.27 19.43 -22.21
C ASN A 7 -48.05 19.57 -21.27
N ARG A 8 -48.18 20.30 -20.14
CA ARG A 8 -47.12 20.63 -19.18
C ARG A 8 -47.39 20.05 -17.79
N ARG A 9 -46.32 19.84 -17.02
CA ARG A 9 -46.21 20.18 -15.59
C ARG A 9 -44.84 20.87 -15.46
N HIS A 10 -44.65 22.13 -15.07
CA HIS A 10 -45.28 22.94 -14.02
C HIS A 10 -44.90 22.42 -12.64
N TRP A 11 -43.91 23.09 -12.07
CA TRP A 11 -43.56 23.20 -10.66
C TRP A 11 -43.24 24.67 -10.47
N ASP A 12 -43.82 25.29 -9.46
CA ASP A 12 -43.73 26.74 -9.25
C ASP A 12 -42.68 27.08 -8.20
N GLY A 13 -42.08 28.25 -8.34
CA GLY A 13 -41.33 28.91 -7.29
C GLY A 13 -42.09 30.17 -6.85
N SER A 14 -42.13 30.38 -5.54
CA SER A 14 -42.58 31.63 -4.92
C SER A 14 -41.57 32.01 -3.85
N ASN A 15 -41.03 33.23 -3.95
CA ASN A 15 -40.28 33.88 -2.88
C ASN A 15 -41.25 34.67 -2.00
N ASP A 16 -40.93 34.78 -0.70
CA ASP A 16 -41.14 35.94 0.18
C ASP A 16 -40.66 35.55 1.59
N ASN A 17 -40.20 36.44 2.50
CA ASN A 17 -39.30 37.60 2.40
C ASN A 17 -39.00 38.07 3.85
N GLY A 18 -37.81 38.66 4.13
CA GLY A 18 -37.41 39.13 5.49
C GLY A 18 -36.78 38.04 6.38
N ASP A 19 -36.00 38.35 7.43
CA ASP A 19 -35.63 39.65 8.04
C ASP A 19 -34.14 39.68 8.47
N ASP A 20 -33.61 40.86 8.82
CA ASP A 20 -32.19 41.11 9.17
C ASP A 20 -31.73 40.57 10.54
N TYR A 21 -30.51 40.03 10.66
CA TYR A 21 -29.73 40.02 11.91
C TYR A 21 -28.19 40.04 11.73
N ASP A 22 -27.59 41.08 12.31
CA ASP A 22 -26.23 41.35 12.82
C ASP A 22 -24.93 40.65 12.34
N SER A 23 -23.87 41.47 12.34
CA SER A 23 -22.46 41.09 12.17
C SER A 23 -21.86 40.38 13.41
N PRO A 24 -20.93 39.42 13.24
CA PRO A 24 -20.26 38.76 14.36
C PRO A 24 -19.04 39.55 14.88
N MET A 25 -18.97 39.84 16.19
CA MET A 25 -17.76 40.43 16.82
C MET A 25 -17.61 40.18 18.34
N GLN A 26 -17.05 39.03 18.72
CA GLN A 26 -16.34 38.76 20.00
C GLN A 26 -15.24 37.71 19.66
N LEU A 27 -13.94 37.77 20.02
CA LEU A 27 -13.21 38.17 21.25
C LEU A 27 -13.49 37.22 22.44
N LEU A 28 -12.55 36.54 23.10
CA LEU A 28 -11.11 36.21 22.91
C LEU A 28 -10.91 34.72 23.38
N ASP A 29 -9.78 34.09 23.76
CA ASP A 29 -8.36 34.42 24.01
C ASP A 29 -7.50 33.14 23.75
N SER A 30 -6.30 33.23 23.10
CA SER A 30 -5.13 32.34 23.36
C SER A 30 -3.87 32.69 22.53
N ASP A 31 -2.95 33.41 23.16
CA ASP A 31 -1.48 33.29 23.15
C ASP A 31 -0.65 33.36 21.83
N ASP A 32 0.25 34.36 21.79
CA ASP A 32 1.30 34.56 20.78
C ASP A 32 2.57 33.72 21.07
N ASP A 33 3.25 33.21 20.03
CA ASP A 33 4.55 32.52 20.14
C ASP A 33 5.42 32.79 18.89
N ASP A 34 5.77 34.07 18.65
CA ASP A 34 6.58 34.55 17.50
C ASP A 34 7.81 35.42 17.91
N ASP A 35 8.35 35.18 19.11
CA ASP A 35 9.49 35.95 19.66
C ASP A 35 10.88 35.40 19.17
N GLY A 36 10.88 34.27 18.47
CA GLY A 36 12.10 33.60 17.97
C GLY A 36 12.67 34.20 16.69
N ASP A 37 11.82 34.42 15.68
CA ASP A 37 12.26 34.85 14.34
C ASP A 37 12.75 36.30 14.33
N ILE A 38 12.16 37.16 15.17
CA ILE A 38 12.60 38.55 15.36
C ILE A 38 14.07 38.60 15.81
N GLN A 39 14.45 37.74 16.76
CA GLN A 39 15.80 37.71 17.33
C GLN A 39 16.84 37.23 16.31
N LEU A 40 16.52 36.20 15.52
CA LEU A 40 17.40 35.72 14.44
C LEU A 40 17.60 36.79 13.34
N GLN A 41 16.52 37.45 12.91
CA GLN A 41 16.60 38.54 11.93
C GLN A 41 17.43 39.72 12.45
N GLN A 42 17.29 40.06 13.74
CA GLN A 42 18.04 41.15 14.37
C GLN A 42 19.54 40.85 14.49
N ILE A 43 19.91 39.61 14.85
CA ILE A 43 21.33 39.17 14.89
C ILE A 43 21.96 39.23 13.48
N LEU A 44 21.25 38.74 12.46
CA LEU A 44 21.70 38.79 11.06
C LEU A 44 21.84 40.24 10.55
N PHE A 45 20.90 41.12 10.92
CA PHE A 45 20.94 42.54 10.56
C PHE A 45 22.16 43.27 11.15
N TYR A 46 22.43 43.10 12.45
CA TYR A 46 23.62 43.71 13.08
C TYR A 46 24.94 43.16 12.52
N SER A 47 25.01 41.85 12.22
CA SER A 47 26.17 41.22 11.58
C SER A 47 26.42 41.74 10.16
N ALA A 48 25.36 42.11 9.43
CA ALA A 48 25.46 42.65 8.07
C ALA A 48 25.87 44.14 8.03
N MET A 49 25.60 44.91 9.09
CA MET A 49 25.94 46.33 9.17
C MET A 49 27.36 46.62 9.66
N SER A 50 28.03 45.67 10.33
CA SER A 50 29.41 45.80 10.82
C SER A 50 30.48 45.70 9.72
N LYS A 51 30.47 46.64 8.78
CA LYS A 51 31.57 46.84 7.81
C LYS A 51 32.77 47.54 8.49
N PRO A 52 34.01 47.07 8.29
CA PRO A 52 35.19 47.74 8.84
C PRO A 52 35.42 49.10 8.16
N THR A 53 35.75 50.12 8.95
CA THR A 53 36.01 51.49 8.48
C THR A 53 37.41 51.60 7.86
N SER A 54 37.51 51.47 6.54
CA SER A 54 38.76 51.64 5.80
C SER A 54 39.20 53.12 5.78
N ASN A 55 40.14 53.50 6.64
CA ASN A 55 40.77 54.81 6.61
C ASN A 55 41.97 54.80 5.62
N PRO A 56 42.00 55.64 4.57
CA PRO A 56 42.92 55.43 3.44
C PRO A 56 44.29 56.07 3.64
N ASN A 57 45.13 55.47 4.50
CA ASN A 57 46.59 55.71 4.54
C ASN A 57 47.32 54.63 5.36
N ASP A 58 47.75 53.53 4.74
CA ASP A 58 49.16 53.09 4.80
C ASP A 58 49.50 52.00 3.75
N VAL A 59 50.77 51.62 3.63
CA VAL A 59 51.35 50.90 2.48
C VAL A 59 52.09 49.60 2.88
N LYS A 60 51.77 48.52 2.15
CA LYS A 60 52.48 47.21 1.99
C LYS A 60 52.33 46.11 3.07
N LYS A 61 52.47 44.87 2.53
CA LYS A 61 52.84 43.56 3.11
C LYS A 61 51.75 42.65 3.69
N LYS A 62 51.44 41.63 2.87
CA LYS A 62 51.49 40.18 3.16
C LYS A 62 51.14 39.66 4.56
N GLY A 63 50.24 38.66 4.55
CA GLY A 63 50.25 37.54 5.50
C GLY A 63 49.04 37.54 6.43
N ILE A 64 48.03 36.74 6.10
CA ILE A 64 46.97 36.42 7.06
C ILE A 64 47.35 35.09 7.69
N ASP A 65 47.62 35.13 8.99
CA ASP A 65 47.70 33.97 9.87
C ASP A 65 46.50 34.03 10.81
N TYR A 66 45.69 32.95 10.86
CA TYR A 66 44.41 32.93 11.57
C TYR A 66 44.59 32.50 13.04
N SER A 67 45.55 33.11 13.73
CA SER A 67 45.67 33.03 15.18
C SER A 67 44.55 33.85 15.83
N CYS A 68 43.40 33.19 16.06
CA CYS A 68 42.26 33.83 16.72
C CYS A 68 42.57 34.00 18.22
N SER A 69 42.92 35.21 18.62
CA SER A 69 43.19 35.55 20.01
C SER A 69 41.90 35.46 20.84
N PHE A 70 41.91 34.60 21.86
CA PHE A 70 40.89 34.50 22.91
C PHE A 70 40.64 35.89 23.53
N VAL A 71 39.38 36.29 23.63
CA VAL A 71 38.94 37.52 24.30
C VAL A 71 38.18 37.13 25.55
N GLU A 72 38.73 37.45 26.72
CA GLU A 72 38.06 37.22 28.00
C GLU A 72 36.93 38.23 28.17
N THR A 73 35.69 37.73 28.20
CA THR A 73 34.50 38.49 28.60
C THR A 73 34.02 38.00 29.96
N ASP A 74 34.20 38.81 30.99
CA ASP A 74 33.76 38.48 32.35
C ASP A 74 32.25 38.23 32.44
N GLY A 75 31.87 37.13 33.11
CA GLY A 75 30.63 37.10 33.88
C GLY A 75 29.31 36.90 33.14
N VAL A 76 29.20 35.97 32.20
CA VAL A 76 27.89 35.35 31.86
C VAL A 76 27.85 33.92 32.40
N SER A 77 26.83 33.61 33.19
CA SER A 77 26.68 32.30 33.80
C SER A 77 26.30 31.25 32.75
N LEU A 78 27.22 30.32 32.49
CA LEU A 78 26.95 29.14 31.66
C LEU A 78 25.85 28.29 32.30
N ARG A 79 24.62 28.46 31.83
CA ARG A 79 23.59 27.43 31.99
C ARG A 79 24.10 26.17 31.29
N ASN A 80 23.98 25.03 31.95
CA ASN A 80 24.32 23.74 31.35
C ASN A 80 23.45 23.51 30.12
N SER A 81 24.01 23.75 28.94
CA SER A 81 23.43 23.24 27.70
C SER A 81 23.73 21.75 27.66
N GLU A 82 22.72 20.94 27.96
CA GLU A 82 22.73 19.51 27.68
C GLU A 82 22.70 19.36 26.15
N TYR A 83 23.89 19.28 25.56
CA TYR A 83 24.03 18.96 24.15
C TYR A 83 23.60 17.50 23.95
N GLU A 84 22.36 17.30 23.52
CA GLU A 84 22.03 16.02 22.89
C GLU A 84 23.01 15.80 21.73
N ASN A 85 23.66 14.65 21.73
CA ASN A 85 24.75 14.37 20.82
C ASN A 85 24.17 14.08 19.43
N GLY A 86 23.92 15.15 18.67
CA GLY A 86 23.14 15.13 17.44
C GLY A 86 23.60 14.06 16.46
N GLY A 87 22.64 13.37 15.86
CA GLY A 87 22.91 12.33 14.87
C GLY A 87 23.77 12.84 13.70
N PRO A 88 24.55 11.95 13.06
CA PRO A 88 25.46 12.36 11.99
C PRO A 88 24.68 13.01 10.85
N SER A 89 25.09 14.22 10.45
CA SER A 89 24.41 15.02 9.41
C SER A 89 24.41 14.39 8.02
N HIS A 90 25.23 13.36 7.82
CA HIS A 90 25.39 12.60 6.59
C HIS A 90 25.90 11.19 6.91
N VAL A 91 25.60 10.25 6.02
CA VAL A 91 26.18 8.91 5.97
C VAL A 91 26.98 8.76 4.67
N VAL A 92 27.91 7.81 4.60
CA VAL A 92 28.78 7.63 3.44
C VAL A 92 28.27 6.48 2.57
N CYS A 93 28.12 6.71 1.26
CA CYS A 93 27.71 5.69 0.31
C CYS A 93 28.82 4.63 0.10
N THR A 94 28.47 3.36 0.24
CA THR A 94 29.38 2.20 0.11
C THR A 94 29.91 1.99 -1.33
N MET A 95 29.31 2.63 -2.35
CA MET A 95 29.70 2.45 -3.76
C MET A 95 30.40 3.65 -4.41
N CYS A 96 30.12 4.88 -4.01
CA CYS A 96 30.82 6.08 -4.51
C CYS A 96 31.67 6.81 -3.46
N ASN A 97 31.58 6.41 -2.18
CA ASN A 97 32.22 7.09 -1.04
C ASN A 97 31.79 8.55 -0.81
N GLU A 98 30.73 9.02 -1.46
CA GLU A 98 30.18 10.36 -1.28
C GLU A 98 29.26 10.44 -0.05
N PRO A 99 29.18 11.61 0.62
CA PRO A 99 28.24 11.85 1.71
C PRO A 99 26.81 12.03 1.17
N THR A 100 25.84 11.41 1.84
CA THR A 100 24.41 11.47 1.50
C THR A 100 23.58 11.68 2.78
N PRO A 101 22.40 12.32 2.72
CA PRO A 101 21.54 12.49 3.90
C PRO A 101 21.17 11.14 4.54
N PRO A 102 21.07 11.03 5.87
CA PRO A 102 20.78 9.77 6.58
C PRO A 102 19.31 9.30 6.49
N ASN A 103 18.48 9.95 5.66
CA ASN A 103 17.05 9.66 5.56
C ASN A 103 16.77 8.45 4.63
N ASP A 104 15.65 7.75 4.82
CA ASP A 104 15.29 6.56 4.03
C ASP A 104 14.80 6.84 2.60
N ASP A 105 14.72 8.10 2.18
CA ASP A 105 14.43 8.47 0.79
C ASP A 105 15.71 8.61 -0.05
N ASP A 106 16.79 9.11 0.55
CA ASP A 106 18.07 9.39 -0.12
C ASP A 106 19.13 8.31 0.16
N ALA A 107 19.07 7.62 1.32
CA ALA A 107 19.98 6.55 1.70
C ALA A 107 19.26 5.18 1.82
N LYS A 108 19.66 4.22 0.99
CA LYS A 108 19.21 2.82 1.09
C LYS A 108 20.06 2.07 2.10
N HIS A 109 19.49 1.78 3.26
CA HIS A 109 20.08 0.92 4.28
C HIS A 109 19.88 -0.58 3.99
N GLY A 110 20.92 -1.39 4.14
CA GLY A 110 20.86 -2.85 4.14
C GLY A 110 20.69 -3.41 5.56
N PRO A 111 19.47 -3.77 6.01
CA PRO A 111 19.14 -3.92 7.44
C PRO A 111 19.96 -4.99 8.17
N ASN A 112 20.35 -6.06 7.47
CA ASN A 112 21.10 -7.17 8.05
C ASN A 112 22.64 -7.02 7.91
N CYS A 113 23.13 -6.04 7.14
CA CYS A 113 24.56 -5.92 6.80
C CYS A 113 25.16 -4.53 7.05
N GLY A 114 24.37 -3.52 7.40
CA GLY A 114 24.84 -2.17 7.70
C GLY A 114 25.35 -1.35 6.51
N HIS A 115 25.46 -1.93 5.32
CA HIS A 115 25.85 -1.19 4.11
C HIS A 115 24.80 -0.15 3.72
N ILE A 116 25.28 1.03 3.31
CA ILE A 116 24.46 2.20 2.97
C ILE A 116 24.75 2.61 1.52
N TYR A 117 23.73 2.99 0.75
CA TYR A 117 23.89 3.44 -0.64
C TYR A 117 23.11 4.72 -0.87
N CYS A 118 23.69 5.72 -1.53
CA CYS A 118 22.91 6.86 -2.00
C CYS A 118 21.92 6.43 -3.10
N LYS A 119 20.86 7.21 -3.25
CA LYS A 119 19.75 7.06 -4.20
C LYS A 119 20.23 6.75 -5.63
N GLU A 120 21.22 7.50 -6.11
CA GLU A 120 21.78 7.41 -7.47
C GLU A 120 22.51 6.09 -7.67
N CYS A 121 23.41 5.74 -6.74
CA CYS A 121 24.14 4.48 -6.72
C CYS A 121 23.17 3.27 -6.71
N PHE A 122 22.09 3.36 -5.93
CA PHE A 122 21.12 2.28 -5.84
C PHE A 122 20.17 2.22 -7.06
N PHE A 123 19.80 3.35 -7.66
CA PHE A 123 19.11 3.40 -8.96
C PHE A 123 19.93 2.74 -10.06
N ASP A 124 21.23 3.06 -10.16
CA ASP A 124 22.10 2.53 -11.19
C ASP A 124 22.41 1.04 -10.99
N TYR A 125 22.28 0.54 -9.76
CA TYR A 125 22.30 -0.88 -9.43
C TYR A 125 20.97 -1.57 -9.79
N THR A 126 19.82 -1.07 -9.33
CA THR A 126 18.52 -1.68 -9.62
C THR A 126 18.21 -1.68 -11.12
N LYS A 127 18.55 -0.63 -11.86
CA LYS A 127 18.43 -0.53 -13.32
C LYS A 127 19.09 -1.69 -14.08
N LYS A 128 20.13 -2.31 -13.52
CA LYS A 128 20.84 -3.47 -14.08
C LYS A 128 20.21 -4.81 -13.68
N ASN A 129 19.52 -4.88 -12.53
CA ASN A 129 19.03 -6.11 -11.90
C ASN A 129 17.48 -6.27 -11.91
N ILE A 130 16.72 -5.21 -12.20
CA ILE A 130 15.24 -5.13 -12.05
C ILE A 130 14.44 -6.19 -12.81
N LYS A 131 15.04 -6.85 -13.81
CA LYS A 131 14.43 -7.96 -14.57
C LYS A 131 14.40 -9.28 -13.80
N GLU A 132 15.20 -9.42 -12.75
CA GLU A 132 15.40 -10.67 -12.01
C GLU A 132 14.75 -10.64 -10.62
N THR A 133 14.32 -9.48 -10.15
CA THR A 133 13.98 -9.23 -8.73
C THR A 133 12.72 -8.39 -8.56
N LEU A 134 11.70 -8.96 -7.95
CA LEU A 134 10.42 -8.28 -7.67
C LEU A 134 10.55 -7.27 -6.52
N THR A 135 10.95 -7.72 -5.34
CA THR A 135 10.99 -6.89 -4.11
C THR A 135 12.31 -6.97 -3.35
N TYR A 136 13.22 -7.88 -3.71
CA TYR A 136 14.51 -8.07 -3.03
C TYR A 136 15.64 -8.24 -4.03
N VAL A 137 16.70 -7.43 -3.90
CA VAL A 137 17.99 -7.64 -4.59
C VAL A 137 19.06 -8.11 -3.62
N LYS A 138 20.08 -8.81 -4.12
CA LYS A 138 21.30 -9.07 -3.36
C LYS A 138 21.98 -7.74 -2.99
N CYS A 139 22.70 -7.71 -1.87
CA CYS A 139 23.64 -6.64 -1.56
C CYS A 139 24.66 -6.43 -2.70
N PRO A 140 24.86 -5.17 -3.18
CA PRO A 140 25.87 -4.84 -4.19
C PRO A 140 27.32 -5.19 -3.81
N VAL A 141 27.64 -5.29 -2.52
CA VAL A 141 28.97 -5.70 -2.04
C VAL A 141 29.18 -7.18 -2.33
N SER A 142 30.29 -7.51 -3.00
CA SER A 142 30.62 -8.84 -3.54
C SER A 142 30.38 -9.99 -2.56
N ASP A 143 30.96 -9.87 -1.36
CA ASP A 143 31.04 -10.94 -0.37
C ASP A 143 29.89 -10.91 0.64
N CYS A 144 29.07 -9.86 0.61
CA CYS A 144 27.84 -9.80 1.38
C CYS A 144 26.81 -10.78 0.81
N LYS A 145 26.09 -11.49 1.67
CA LYS A 145 25.08 -12.49 1.30
C LYS A 145 23.64 -12.03 1.57
N GLU A 146 23.50 -10.85 2.19
CA GLU A 146 22.21 -10.28 2.54
C GLU A 146 21.46 -9.71 1.34
N TYR A 147 20.14 -9.60 1.49
CA TYR A 147 19.24 -9.02 0.51
C TYR A 147 18.67 -7.69 1.03
N LEU A 148 18.42 -6.75 0.12
CA LEU A 148 17.80 -5.46 0.41
C LEU A 148 16.39 -5.42 -0.18
N LEU A 149 15.42 -5.08 0.67
CA LEU A 149 14.07 -4.75 0.24
C LEU A 149 14.08 -3.47 -0.61
N ILE A 150 13.56 -3.57 -1.84
CA ILE A 150 13.32 -2.44 -2.72
C ILE A 150 11.91 -1.90 -2.48
N ASN A 151 11.80 -0.57 -2.37
CA ASN A 151 10.53 0.16 -2.41
C ASN A 151 10.48 1.02 -3.68
N GLU A 152 9.34 1.66 -3.96
CA GLU A 152 9.22 2.48 -5.19
C GLU A 152 10.19 3.67 -5.20
N ASN A 153 10.55 4.22 -4.04
CA ASN A 153 11.47 5.36 -3.93
C ASN A 153 12.89 5.02 -4.42
N PHE A 154 13.28 3.75 -4.33
CA PHE A 154 14.55 3.20 -4.84
C PHE A 154 14.45 2.51 -6.23
N ILE A 155 13.34 2.69 -6.94
CA ILE A 155 13.19 2.33 -8.36
C ILE A 155 13.41 3.59 -9.25
N PRO A 156 14.22 3.50 -10.33
CA PRO A 156 14.39 4.61 -11.27
C PRO A 156 13.05 5.01 -11.91
N PRO A 157 12.75 6.32 -12.07
CA PRO A 157 11.42 6.80 -12.47
C PRO A 157 10.85 6.12 -13.72
N GLU A 158 11.68 5.80 -14.71
CA GLU A 158 11.27 5.17 -15.96
C GLU A 158 10.74 3.73 -15.80
N PHE A 159 11.06 3.05 -14.70
CA PHE A 159 10.61 1.68 -14.41
C PHE A 159 9.52 1.59 -13.34
N ARG A 160 9.19 2.67 -12.62
CA ARG A 160 8.26 2.63 -11.46
C ARG A 160 6.91 2.00 -11.77
N ASN A 161 6.29 2.38 -12.89
CA ASN A 161 5.00 1.82 -13.29
C ASN A 161 5.08 0.32 -13.63
N GLN A 162 6.14 -0.12 -14.32
CA GLN A 162 6.37 -1.53 -14.62
C GLN A 162 6.56 -2.33 -13.32
N TRP A 163 7.45 -1.86 -12.44
CA TRP A 163 7.71 -2.47 -11.13
C TRP A 163 6.44 -2.59 -10.28
N ARG A 164 5.66 -1.50 -10.15
CA ARG A 164 4.41 -1.47 -9.39
C ARG A 164 3.34 -2.41 -9.95
N GLU A 165 3.35 -2.69 -11.25
CA GLU A 165 2.47 -3.70 -11.85
C GLU A 165 2.99 -5.11 -11.57
N THR A 166 4.28 -5.38 -11.81
CA THR A 166 4.86 -6.72 -11.59
C THR A 166 4.81 -7.16 -10.13
N VAL A 167 4.98 -6.24 -9.16
CA VAL A 167 4.79 -6.51 -7.73
C VAL A 167 3.34 -6.85 -7.43
N ARG A 168 2.37 -6.08 -7.96
CA ARG A 168 0.93 -6.33 -7.76
C ARG A 168 0.49 -7.68 -8.35
N GLU A 169 0.98 -8.03 -9.53
CA GLU A 169 0.75 -9.33 -10.17
C GLU A 169 1.34 -10.47 -9.33
N ALA A 170 2.57 -10.31 -8.83
CA ALA A 170 3.22 -11.31 -7.98
C ALA A 170 2.51 -11.50 -6.63
N GLU A 171 2.09 -10.41 -5.97
CA GLU A 171 1.29 -10.46 -4.74
C GLU A 171 -0.07 -11.12 -4.98
N ALA A 172 -0.76 -10.78 -6.08
CA ALA A 172 -2.01 -11.41 -6.46
C ALA A 172 -1.82 -12.91 -6.66
N LEU A 173 -0.81 -13.35 -7.41
CA LEU A 173 -0.49 -14.76 -7.63
C LEU A 173 -0.09 -15.49 -6.34
N HIS A 174 0.71 -14.86 -5.46
CA HIS A 174 1.07 -15.41 -4.16
C HIS A 174 -0.15 -15.56 -3.24
N SER A 175 -1.11 -14.63 -3.33
CA SER A 175 -2.37 -14.72 -2.57
C SER A 175 -3.27 -15.88 -3.03
N CYS A 176 -3.09 -16.40 -4.24
CA CYS A 176 -3.90 -17.49 -4.81
C CYS A 176 -3.54 -18.89 -4.26
N ARG A 177 -4.31 -19.89 -4.70
CA ARG A 177 -3.96 -21.33 -4.66
C ARG A 177 -4.42 -21.98 -5.97
N ILE A 178 -3.83 -23.12 -6.33
CA ILE A 178 -4.37 -23.96 -7.42
C ILE A 178 -5.39 -24.93 -6.82
N ILE A 179 -6.57 -25.04 -7.42
CA ILE A 179 -7.58 -26.05 -7.08
C ILE A 179 -7.76 -26.97 -8.28
N GLU A 180 -7.46 -28.25 -8.10
CA GLU A 180 -7.81 -29.31 -9.05
C GLU A 180 -9.32 -29.57 -9.05
N CYS A 181 -9.89 -29.82 -10.23
CA CYS A 181 -11.26 -30.23 -10.40
C CYS A 181 -11.54 -31.51 -9.61
N PRO A 182 -12.61 -31.57 -8.78
CA PRO A 182 -12.89 -32.74 -7.97
C PRO A 182 -13.62 -33.86 -8.73
N PHE A 183 -14.03 -33.62 -9.97
CA PHE A 183 -14.83 -34.56 -10.75
C PHE A 183 -13.96 -35.54 -11.53
N LEU A 184 -14.16 -36.83 -11.28
CA LEU A 184 -13.43 -37.94 -11.91
C LEU A 184 -13.43 -37.81 -13.45
N GLY A 185 -12.25 -37.98 -14.05
CA GLY A 185 -12.02 -37.81 -15.50
C GLY A 185 -11.72 -36.36 -15.93
N CYS A 186 -12.05 -35.34 -15.13
CA CYS A 186 -11.70 -33.96 -15.45
C CYS A 186 -10.31 -33.58 -14.91
N LEU A 187 -9.28 -33.80 -15.73
CA LEU A 187 -7.92 -33.27 -15.51
C LEU A 187 -7.87 -31.75 -15.78
N GLY A 188 -8.57 -30.97 -14.97
CA GLY A 188 -8.63 -29.51 -15.04
C GLY A 188 -8.34 -28.87 -13.69
N TYR A 189 -7.90 -27.62 -13.69
CA TYR A 189 -7.64 -26.85 -12.48
C TYR A 189 -8.14 -25.40 -12.65
N LEU A 190 -8.21 -24.66 -11.56
CA LEU A 190 -8.34 -23.20 -11.56
C LEU A 190 -7.33 -22.57 -10.61
N ILE A 191 -7.02 -21.30 -10.86
CA ILE A 191 -6.37 -20.42 -9.89
C ILE A 191 -7.50 -19.80 -9.05
N ASP A 192 -7.40 -19.94 -7.73
CA ASP A 192 -8.38 -19.45 -6.76
C ASP A 192 -7.73 -18.39 -5.84
N ASP A 193 -8.27 -17.18 -5.86
CA ASP A 193 -7.82 -16.04 -5.03
C ASP A 193 -8.21 -16.15 -3.54
N LYS A 194 -8.92 -17.22 -3.17
CA LYS A 194 -9.45 -17.51 -1.83
C LYS A 194 -10.52 -16.52 -1.34
N LYS A 195 -11.03 -15.61 -2.19
CA LYS A 195 -12.00 -14.56 -1.82
C LYS A 195 -13.43 -14.94 -2.22
N GLY A 196 -14.41 -14.18 -1.72
CA GLY A 196 -15.83 -14.38 -2.02
C GLY A 196 -16.41 -15.70 -1.50
N PHE A 197 -17.42 -16.20 -2.19
CA PHE A 197 -18.20 -17.38 -1.78
C PHE A 197 -17.43 -18.70 -1.95
N LEU A 198 -17.87 -19.77 -1.28
CA LEU A 198 -17.27 -21.11 -1.33
C LEU A 198 -17.65 -21.92 -2.60
N ILE A 199 -18.22 -21.27 -3.62
CA ILE A 199 -18.58 -21.86 -4.92
C ILE A 199 -17.48 -21.56 -5.95
N ARG A 200 -17.09 -22.56 -6.75
CA ARG A 200 -16.21 -22.41 -7.91
C ARG A 200 -16.71 -23.22 -9.09
N THR A 201 -16.29 -22.83 -10.29
CA THR A 201 -16.57 -23.53 -11.54
C THR A 201 -15.26 -24.01 -12.14
N CYS A 202 -15.17 -25.28 -12.56
CA CYS A 202 -13.99 -25.75 -13.27
C CYS A 202 -13.99 -25.19 -14.71
N PRO A 203 -12.95 -24.49 -15.19
CA PRO A 203 -12.92 -23.92 -16.54
C PRO A 203 -12.84 -24.97 -17.66
N LYS A 204 -12.53 -26.24 -17.34
CA LYS A 204 -12.41 -27.33 -18.32
C LYS A 204 -13.73 -28.08 -18.57
N CYS A 205 -14.53 -28.32 -17.53
CA CYS A 205 -15.80 -29.06 -17.63
C CYS A 205 -17.04 -28.25 -17.23
N TRP A 206 -16.86 -26.96 -16.91
CA TRP A 206 -17.91 -25.99 -16.55
C TRP A 206 -18.82 -26.40 -15.38
N THR A 207 -18.42 -27.42 -14.60
CA THR A 207 -19.18 -27.93 -13.47
C THR A 207 -18.94 -27.07 -12.23
N LEU A 208 -20.03 -26.68 -11.56
CA LEU A 208 -20.00 -25.91 -10.32
C LEU A 208 -19.86 -26.83 -9.10
N PHE A 209 -18.93 -26.49 -8.20
CA PHE A 209 -18.63 -27.25 -7.00
C PHE A 209 -18.45 -26.36 -5.77
N CYS A 210 -18.71 -26.95 -4.60
CA CYS A 210 -18.37 -26.37 -3.30
C CYS A 210 -16.91 -26.72 -2.96
N VAL A 211 -16.10 -25.70 -2.69
CA VAL A 211 -14.65 -25.86 -2.40
C VAL A 211 -14.40 -26.64 -1.12
N MET A 212 -15.29 -26.53 -0.12
CA MET A 212 -15.11 -27.17 1.19
C MET A 212 -15.31 -28.69 1.16
N CYS A 213 -16.34 -29.18 0.47
CA CYS A 213 -16.66 -30.62 0.40
C CYS A 213 -16.18 -31.29 -0.89
N ARG A 214 -15.67 -30.52 -1.87
CA ARG A 214 -15.24 -30.99 -3.20
C ARG A 214 -16.33 -31.79 -3.94
N ASP A 215 -17.59 -31.38 -3.78
CA ASP A 215 -18.77 -31.96 -4.43
C ASP A 215 -19.55 -30.86 -5.18
N ASN A 216 -20.49 -31.25 -6.04
CA ASN A 216 -21.43 -30.40 -6.76
C ASN A 216 -22.02 -29.31 -5.84
N TRP A 217 -22.20 -28.10 -6.38
CA TRP A 217 -22.74 -26.99 -5.62
C TRP A 217 -24.13 -27.29 -5.04
N HIS A 218 -24.26 -27.14 -3.72
CA HIS A 218 -25.45 -27.52 -2.94
C HIS A 218 -26.13 -26.27 -2.35
N LYS A 219 -26.72 -25.46 -3.23
CA LYS A 219 -27.41 -24.20 -2.89
C LYS A 219 -28.39 -24.40 -1.73
N GLY A 220 -28.36 -23.49 -0.75
CA GLY A 220 -29.27 -23.51 0.41
C GLY A 220 -28.98 -24.59 1.47
N MET A 221 -27.94 -25.41 1.29
CA MET A 221 -27.55 -26.47 2.23
C MET A 221 -26.09 -26.32 2.66
N ASP A 222 -25.76 -26.69 3.89
CA ASP A 222 -24.37 -26.86 4.31
C ASP A 222 -23.79 -28.21 3.81
N CYS A 223 -22.47 -28.39 3.96
CA CYS A 223 -21.75 -29.57 3.48
C CYS A 223 -22.15 -30.89 4.18
N ARG A 224 -22.46 -30.84 5.49
CA ARG A 224 -22.92 -31.99 6.28
C ARG A 224 -24.35 -32.37 5.89
N THR A 225 -25.23 -31.39 5.69
CA THR A 225 -26.59 -31.60 5.21
C THR A 225 -26.59 -32.22 3.82
N ASN A 226 -25.78 -31.72 2.87
CA ASN A 226 -25.58 -32.34 1.55
C ASN A 226 -25.13 -33.81 1.65
N TYR A 227 -24.11 -34.09 2.47
CA TYR A 227 -23.61 -35.46 2.69
C TYR A 227 -24.69 -36.40 3.25
N GLN A 228 -25.44 -35.97 4.26
CA GLN A 228 -26.53 -36.74 4.86
C GLN A 228 -27.65 -37.02 3.84
N TRP A 229 -28.04 -36.02 3.04
CA TRP A 229 -29.03 -36.16 1.97
C TRP A 229 -28.59 -37.18 0.92
N LYS A 230 -27.32 -37.11 0.46
CA LYS A 230 -26.78 -38.08 -0.52
C LYS A 230 -26.69 -39.49 0.03
N ARG A 231 -26.38 -39.67 1.32
CA ARG A 231 -26.45 -40.97 2.00
C ARG A 231 -27.88 -41.51 2.05
N LYS A 232 -28.88 -40.65 2.34
CA LYS A 232 -30.30 -41.06 2.38
C LYS A 232 -30.82 -41.44 0.99
N ILE A 233 -30.55 -40.66 -0.06
CA ILE A 233 -30.89 -41.02 -1.44
C ILE A 233 -30.29 -42.38 -1.81
N ARG A 234 -28.98 -42.57 -1.55
CA ARG A 234 -28.30 -43.84 -1.88
C ARG A 234 -28.98 -45.02 -1.19
N SER A 235 -29.29 -44.92 0.11
CA SER A 235 -29.97 -45.99 0.85
C SER A 235 -31.35 -46.34 0.28
N LEU A 236 -32.10 -45.36 -0.26
CA LEU A 236 -33.40 -45.60 -0.89
C LEU A 236 -33.26 -46.22 -2.29
N VAL A 237 -32.26 -45.78 -3.06
CA VAL A 237 -31.96 -46.32 -4.40
C VAL A 237 -31.40 -47.74 -4.33
N ASP A 238 -30.59 -48.05 -3.31
CA ASP A 238 -30.03 -49.38 -3.13
C ASP A 238 -31.09 -50.37 -2.61
N ALA A 239 -31.89 -50.01 -1.60
CA ALA A 239 -33.02 -50.84 -1.16
C ALA A 239 -34.01 -51.15 -2.30
N LYS A 240 -34.30 -50.16 -3.16
CA LYS A 240 -35.18 -50.38 -4.32
C LYS A 240 -34.62 -51.41 -5.33
N LYS A 241 -33.30 -51.60 -5.43
CA LYS A 241 -32.73 -52.67 -6.30
C LYS A 241 -32.98 -54.07 -5.75
N ASP A 242 -33.08 -54.19 -4.42
CA ASP A 242 -33.41 -55.45 -3.76
C ASP A 242 -34.92 -55.76 -3.91
N ASP A 243 -35.77 -54.72 -3.99
CA ASP A 243 -37.22 -54.83 -4.21
C ASP A 243 -37.66 -54.93 -5.70
N ASP A 244 -36.86 -54.46 -6.66
CA ASP A 244 -37.25 -54.32 -8.09
C ASP A 244 -37.47 -55.64 -8.86
N ASP A 245 -37.42 -56.80 -8.18
CA ASP A 245 -38.05 -58.05 -8.66
C ASP A 245 -39.60 -57.93 -8.68
N LYS A 246 -40.17 -56.92 -7.99
CA LYS A 246 -41.59 -56.53 -8.06
C LYS A 246 -41.73 -55.01 -8.20
N GLY A 247 -41.93 -54.57 -9.44
CA GLY A 247 -41.83 -53.16 -9.81
C GLY A 247 -42.80 -52.20 -9.09
N ALA A 248 -42.26 -51.05 -8.70
CA ALA A 248 -42.99 -49.87 -8.19
C ALA A 248 -42.52 -48.61 -8.94
N GLY A 249 -43.45 -47.86 -9.55
CA GLY A 249 -43.15 -46.71 -10.42
C GLY A 249 -43.38 -45.34 -9.76
N ASP A 250 -44.10 -45.34 -8.64
CA ASP A 250 -44.79 -44.22 -8.04
C ASP A 250 -43.94 -43.51 -6.96
N GLU A 251 -43.19 -44.25 -6.13
CA GLU A 251 -42.18 -43.63 -5.26
C GLU A 251 -41.01 -43.03 -6.03
N TYR A 252 -40.64 -43.62 -7.18
CA TYR A 252 -39.58 -43.06 -8.04
C TYR A 252 -40.00 -41.71 -8.63
N ALA A 253 -41.28 -41.54 -8.97
CA ALA A 253 -41.83 -40.24 -9.36
C ALA A 253 -41.75 -39.21 -8.22
N ASN A 254 -41.99 -39.60 -6.97
CA ASN A 254 -41.83 -38.72 -5.80
C ASN A 254 -40.37 -38.32 -5.53
N LEU A 255 -39.41 -39.23 -5.68
CA LEU A 255 -37.97 -38.91 -5.62
C LEU A 255 -37.56 -37.93 -6.73
N LEU A 256 -38.03 -38.15 -7.96
CA LEU A 256 -37.79 -37.23 -9.08
C LEU A 256 -38.53 -35.88 -8.91
N SER A 257 -39.66 -35.84 -8.21
CA SER A 257 -40.38 -34.61 -7.85
C SER A 257 -39.57 -33.76 -6.86
N LEU A 258 -39.09 -34.36 -5.77
CA LEU A 258 -38.21 -33.70 -4.80
C LEU A 258 -36.92 -33.16 -5.47
N LEU A 259 -36.30 -33.94 -6.35
CA LEU A 259 -35.13 -33.51 -7.12
C LEU A 259 -35.40 -32.31 -8.05
N LYS A 260 -36.63 -32.14 -8.56
CA LYS A 260 -37.03 -30.97 -9.37
C LYS A 260 -37.21 -29.73 -8.51
N HIS A 261 -37.83 -29.83 -7.33
CA HIS A 261 -38.05 -28.68 -6.45
C HIS A 261 -36.75 -28.01 -6.01
N PHE A 262 -35.75 -28.78 -5.58
CA PHE A 262 -34.44 -28.24 -5.17
C PHE A 262 -33.58 -27.73 -6.35
N LYS A 263 -33.85 -28.16 -7.59
CA LYS A 263 -33.12 -27.68 -8.78
C LYS A 263 -33.62 -26.31 -9.29
N ASN A 264 -34.83 -25.91 -8.88
CA ASN A 264 -35.51 -24.70 -9.33
C ASN A 264 -35.66 -23.62 -8.23
N SER A 265 -35.09 -23.85 -7.03
CA SER A 265 -35.12 -22.92 -5.89
C SER A 265 -33.82 -22.15 -5.74
#